data_AF-A0A939D1X5-F1
#
_entry.id   AF-A0A939D1X5-F1
#
_cell.length_a   1.000
_cell.length_b   1.000
_cell.length_c   1.000
_cell.angle_alpha   90.00
_cell.angle_beta   90.00
_cell.angle_gamma   90.00
#
_symmetry.space_group_name_H-M   'P 1'
#
loop_
_entity.id
_entity.type
_entity.pdbx_description
1 polymer ?
#
loop_
_entity_poly.entity_id
_entity_poly.type
_entity_poly.pdbx_seq_one_letter_code
_entity_poly.pdbx_strand_id
1 'polypeptide(L)'
;MLLLRRLAIEMQVEGVAEIAESKIEQSFFNSLDEVGEKADVKQILANIRDRSGLLVERRPGIYGFCHLTFQEYLAALSIKEGDYKEEAKNYDRLFLFSQWSHPQWSEVMALYAGIASKDSVENILKALIQTKNPQAVILAGNCLAAAENPGLVIQKEVINKLLSLPEEIRLRKAEPILITINNILNTLDKKIVIAQALAALTNLKVVHSVLFLNSEKDSSCIESLFKAGKRILTKEQKPAKWDYFVCLILLRIKHHDAADALAKLADIAIQQSCLDSRLDVLCGFWDSSFWDIRFWRAFELERTNLPGILKFFNEESASETHLNLCKFIAVVTSERFFSRLEKQEKVKNVFFDFTSLLHTSDLPFKILIERVEYLGQHGDKRLKEYAEYSSTNLLWCISQIEKLKLSSEQKTDQEERTQ
;
A
#
# COMPACT_ATOMS: atom_id res chain seq x y z
N MET A 1 22.86 -25.35 -21.98
CA MET A 1 22.37 -24.12 -21.31
C MET A 1 23.20 -22.88 -21.67
N LEU A 2 24.54 -22.95 -21.66
CA LEU A 2 25.43 -21.82 -21.99
C LEU A 2 25.01 -21.01 -23.24
N LEU A 3 24.79 -21.68 -24.38
CA LEU A 3 24.42 -21.03 -25.65
C LEU A 3 23.17 -20.13 -25.53
N LEU A 4 22.14 -20.63 -24.85
CA LEU A 4 20.89 -19.89 -24.66
C LEU A 4 21.05 -18.72 -23.67
N ARG A 5 21.91 -18.87 -22.65
CA ARG A 5 22.22 -17.78 -21.70
C ARG A 5 22.92 -16.62 -22.40
N ARG A 6 23.93 -16.93 -23.23
CA ARG A 6 24.67 -15.93 -24.02
C ARG A 6 23.79 -15.22 -25.04
N LEU A 7 23.02 -15.98 -25.82
CA LEU A 7 22.06 -15.38 -26.74
C LEU A 7 21.06 -14.46 -26.01
N ALA A 8 20.54 -14.90 -24.85
CA ALA A 8 19.59 -14.10 -24.08
C ALA A 8 20.17 -12.77 -23.60
N ILE A 9 21.41 -12.77 -23.06
CA ILE A 9 22.03 -11.52 -22.62
C ILE A 9 22.40 -10.61 -23.80
N GLU A 10 22.84 -11.15 -24.93
CA GLU A 10 23.09 -10.38 -26.17
C GLU A 10 21.80 -9.68 -26.64
N MET A 11 20.69 -10.43 -26.76
CA MET A 11 19.39 -9.89 -27.13
C MET A 11 18.90 -8.84 -26.12
N GLN A 12 19.13 -9.06 -24.83
CA GLN A 12 18.75 -8.14 -23.76
C GLN A 12 19.54 -6.83 -23.80
N VAL A 13 20.83 -6.89 -24.13
CA VAL A 13 21.71 -5.73 -24.34
C VAL A 13 21.32 -4.96 -25.59
N GLU A 14 21.01 -5.66 -26.69
CA GLU A 14 20.46 -5.05 -27.91
C GLU A 14 19.05 -4.48 -27.71
N GLY A 15 18.33 -4.90 -26.66
CA GLY A 15 16.96 -4.47 -26.38
C GLY A 15 15.93 -5.05 -27.35
N VAL A 16 16.19 -6.26 -27.87
CA VAL A 16 15.35 -6.94 -28.87
C VAL A 16 14.72 -8.22 -28.30
N ALA A 17 13.49 -8.50 -28.71
CA ALA A 17 12.80 -9.77 -28.42
C ALA A 17 12.88 -10.77 -29.58
N GLU A 18 13.29 -10.29 -30.77
CA GLU A 18 13.44 -11.06 -31.99
C GLU A 18 14.78 -10.75 -32.64
N ILE A 19 15.43 -11.77 -33.21
CA ILE A 19 16.76 -11.67 -33.79
C ILE A 19 16.87 -12.56 -35.03
N ALA A 20 17.74 -12.19 -35.97
CA ALA A 20 17.97 -12.95 -37.19
C ALA A 20 18.69 -14.28 -36.91
N GLU A 21 18.34 -15.32 -37.67
CA GLU A 21 18.96 -16.65 -37.58
C GLU A 21 20.48 -16.58 -37.68
N SER A 22 21.02 -15.77 -38.59
CA SER A 22 22.46 -15.58 -38.77
C SER A 22 23.16 -15.03 -37.53
N LYS A 23 22.50 -14.14 -36.76
CA LYS A 23 23.04 -13.64 -35.49
C LYS A 23 23.01 -14.72 -34.40
N ILE A 24 22.00 -15.59 -34.38
CA ILE A 24 21.95 -16.73 -33.46
C ILE A 24 23.07 -17.70 -33.78
N GLU A 25 23.25 -18.04 -35.06
CA GLU A 25 24.33 -18.91 -35.50
C GLU A 25 25.69 -18.34 -35.09
N GLN A 26 25.90 -17.03 -35.26
CA GLN A 26 27.12 -16.36 -34.84
C GLN A 26 27.32 -16.40 -33.31
N SER A 27 26.28 -16.11 -32.52
CA SER A 27 26.33 -16.17 -31.05
C SER A 27 26.68 -17.58 -30.57
N PHE A 28 26.03 -18.61 -31.14
CA PHE A 28 26.28 -20.00 -30.79
C PHE A 28 27.68 -20.45 -31.19
N PHE A 29 28.13 -20.06 -32.39
CA PHE A 29 29.49 -20.34 -32.85
C PHE A 29 30.53 -19.74 -31.91
N ASN A 30 30.43 -18.43 -31.62
CA ASN A 30 31.34 -17.74 -30.70
C ASN A 30 31.36 -18.41 -29.32
N SER A 31 30.19 -18.87 -28.86
CA SER A 31 30.06 -19.53 -27.56
C SER A 31 30.70 -20.90 -27.49
N LEU A 32 30.63 -21.68 -28.58
CA LEU A 32 31.28 -22.98 -28.66
C LEU A 32 32.81 -22.83 -28.82
N ASP A 33 33.25 -21.89 -29.65
CA ASP A 33 34.66 -21.61 -29.89
C ASP A 33 35.39 -21.20 -28.60
N GLU A 34 34.77 -20.33 -27.78
CA GLU A 34 35.36 -19.89 -26.51
C GLU A 34 35.58 -21.03 -25.50
N VAL A 35 34.72 -22.05 -25.51
CA VAL A 35 34.87 -23.24 -24.65
C VAL A 35 35.64 -24.39 -25.33
N GLY A 36 36.14 -24.19 -26.55
CA GLY A 36 36.90 -25.18 -27.31
C GLY A 36 36.08 -26.34 -27.87
N GLU A 37 34.75 -26.20 -27.92
CA GLU A 37 33.84 -27.23 -28.42
C GLU A 37 33.54 -27.05 -29.90
N LYS A 38 33.36 -28.16 -30.61
CA LYS A 38 32.99 -28.15 -32.04
C LYS A 38 31.70 -28.92 -32.23
N ALA A 39 30.65 -28.21 -32.62
CA ALA A 39 29.35 -28.79 -32.94
C ALA A 39 28.71 -28.05 -34.11
N ASP A 40 27.80 -28.73 -34.81
CA ASP A 40 27.02 -28.12 -35.88
C ASP A 40 25.95 -27.18 -35.27
N VAL A 41 26.22 -25.89 -35.35
CA VAL A 41 25.36 -24.82 -34.83
C VAL A 41 23.96 -24.86 -35.46
N LYS A 42 23.85 -25.18 -36.75
CA LYS A 42 22.55 -25.27 -37.44
C LYS A 42 21.74 -26.44 -36.91
N GLN A 43 22.40 -27.58 -36.71
CA GLN A 43 21.76 -28.74 -36.13
C GLN A 43 21.33 -28.47 -34.67
N ILE A 44 22.14 -27.76 -33.88
CA ILE A 44 21.78 -27.35 -32.51
C ILE A 44 20.55 -26.44 -32.53
N LEU A 45 20.54 -25.40 -33.38
CA LEU A 45 19.41 -24.48 -33.48
C LEU A 45 18.13 -25.21 -33.90
N ALA A 46 18.20 -26.08 -34.92
CA ALA A 46 17.08 -26.91 -35.34
C ALA A 46 16.56 -27.79 -34.20
N ASN A 47 17.46 -28.43 -33.43
CA ASN A 47 17.06 -29.23 -32.27
C ASN A 47 16.39 -28.41 -31.17
N ILE A 48 16.88 -27.20 -30.87
CA ILE A 48 16.26 -26.31 -29.88
C ILE A 48 14.86 -25.89 -30.35
N ARG A 49 14.71 -25.50 -31.62
CA ARG A 49 13.42 -25.14 -32.22
C ARG A 49 12.44 -26.31 -32.19
N ASP A 50 12.85 -27.46 -32.70
CA ASP A 50 11.94 -28.57 -33.01
C ASP A 50 11.64 -29.48 -31.81
N ARG A 51 12.52 -29.51 -30.79
CA ARG A 51 12.37 -30.41 -29.63
C ARG A 51 12.12 -29.73 -28.31
N SER A 52 12.80 -28.60 -28.02
CA SER A 52 12.65 -27.94 -26.72
C SER A 52 11.61 -26.82 -26.75
N GLY A 53 11.40 -26.20 -27.91
CA GLY A 53 10.49 -25.06 -28.07
C GLY A 53 10.95 -23.81 -27.31
N LEU A 54 12.22 -23.75 -26.87
CA LEU A 54 12.77 -22.59 -26.14
C LEU A 54 13.00 -21.40 -27.06
N LEU A 55 13.38 -21.67 -28.31
CA LEU A 55 13.43 -20.69 -29.40
C LEU A 55 12.35 -21.04 -30.41
N VAL A 56 11.65 -20.02 -30.90
CA VAL A 56 10.60 -20.15 -31.90
C VAL A 56 10.89 -19.24 -33.07
N GLU A 57 10.68 -19.76 -34.28
CA GLU A 57 10.72 -18.96 -35.50
C GLU A 57 9.41 -18.18 -35.62
N ARG A 58 9.48 -16.85 -35.47
CA ARG A 58 8.31 -15.96 -35.49
C ARG A 58 7.86 -15.66 -36.93
N ARG A 59 8.84 -15.56 -37.82
CA ARG A 59 8.70 -15.39 -39.28
C ARG A 59 9.99 -15.91 -39.94
N PRO A 60 9.97 -16.23 -41.25
CA PRO A 60 11.11 -16.86 -41.91
C PRO A 60 12.46 -16.21 -41.58
N GLY A 61 13.37 -16.97 -40.97
CA GLY A 61 14.72 -16.52 -40.59
C GLY A 61 14.80 -15.56 -39.39
N ILE A 62 13.69 -15.32 -38.67
CA ILE A 62 13.63 -14.47 -37.48
C ILE A 62 13.09 -15.27 -36.31
N TYR A 63 13.86 -15.27 -35.23
CA TYR A 63 13.63 -16.09 -34.06
C TYR A 63 13.49 -15.24 -32.81
N GLY A 64 12.80 -15.77 -31.81
CA GLY A 64 12.82 -15.22 -30.45
C GLY A 64 12.65 -16.33 -29.43
N PHE A 65 12.86 -16.01 -28.16
CA PHE A 65 12.45 -16.92 -27.10
C PHE A 65 10.93 -17.13 -27.14
N CYS A 66 10.48 -18.31 -26.71
CA CYS A 66 9.05 -18.63 -26.67
C CYS A 66 8.25 -17.62 -25.83
N HIS A 67 8.86 -17.08 -24.77
CA HIS A 67 8.34 -15.97 -23.97
C HIS A 67 9.47 -15.01 -23.56
N LEU A 68 9.15 -13.72 -23.40
CA LEU A 68 10.11 -12.69 -22.99
C LEU A 68 10.74 -13.02 -21.62
N THR A 69 9.95 -13.53 -20.68
CA THR A 69 10.44 -13.96 -19.35
C THR A 69 11.53 -15.03 -19.42
N PHE A 70 11.54 -15.90 -20.44
CA PHE A 70 12.64 -16.84 -20.62
C PHE A 70 13.93 -16.13 -21.03
N GLN A 71 13.84 -15.14 -21.92
CA GLN A 71 14.98 -14.28 -22.27
C GLN A 71 15.49 -13.55 -21.02
N GLU A 72 14.59 -12.93 -20.25
CA GLU A 72 14.96 -12.17 -19.05
C GLU A 72 15.59 -13.06 -17.97
N TYR A 73 15.05 -14.26 -17.74
CA TYR A 73 15.60 -15.24 -16.81
C TYR A 73 16.98 -15.75 -17.26
N LEU A 74 17.13 -16.10 -18.53
CA LEU A 74 18.41 -16.58 -19.06
C LEU A 74 19.47 -15.49 -19.08
N ALA A 75 19.10 -14.22 -19.32
CA ALA A 75 19.97 -13.07 -19.19
C ALA A 75 20.41 -12.87 -17.74
N ALA A 76 19.49 -12.95 -16.77
CA ALA A 76 19.81 -12.89 -15.34
C ALA A 76 20.78 -14.01 -14.94
N LEU A 77 20.55 -15.23 -15.43
CA LEU A 77 21.41 -16.38 -15.18
C LEU A 77 22.78 -16.21 -15.84
N SER A 78 22.87 -15.63 -17.04
CA SER A 78 24.15 -15.29 -17.68
C SER A 78 24.97 -14.32 -16.84
N ILE A 79 24.33 -13.30 -16.25
CA ILE A 79 24.99 -12.32 -15.36
C ILE A 79 25.47 -12.97 -14.07
N LYS A 80 24.67 -13.89 -13.50
CA LYS A 80 25.05 -14.63 -12.29
C LYS A 80 26.28 -15.50 -12.53
N GLU A 81 26.32 -16.23 -13.63
CA GLU A 81 27.41 -17.16 -13.94
C GLU A 81 28.65 -16.44 -14.51
N GLY A 82 28.50 -15.20 -15.00
CA GLY A 82 29.59 -14.44 -15.62
C GLY A 82 30.01 -15.00 -16.98
N ASP A 83 29.06 -15.65 -17.67
CA ASP A 83 29.29 -16.41 -18.89
C ASP A 83 29.56 -15.55 -20.13
N TYR A 84 29.20 -14.27 -20.11
CA TYR A 84 29.30 -13.38 -21.25
C TYR A 84 30.31 -12.27 -20.99
N LYS A 85 31.36 -12.23 -21.81
CA LYS A 85 32.40 -11.22 -21.80
C LYS A 85 32.60 -10.77 -23.23
N GLU A 86 32.55 -9.48 -23.45
CA GLU A 86 32.81 -8.88 -24.76
C GLU A 86 33.95 -7.88 -24.57
N GLU A 87 35.12 -8.21 -25.13
CA GLU A 87 36.34 -7.42 -24.98
C GLU A 87 36.69 -7.11 -23.50
N ALA A 88 36.58 -5.84 -23.10
CA ALA A 88 36.85 -5.30 -21.76
C ALA A 88 35.56 -5.09 -20.92
N LYS A 89 34.38 -5.47 -21.43
CA LYS A 89 33.10 -5.34 -20.71
C LYS A 89 32.75 -6.63 -20.00
N ASN A 90 32.65 -6.54 -18.68
CA ASN A 90 32.11 -7.61 -17.85
C ASN A 90 30.61 -7.39 -17.65
N TYR A 91 29.80 -8.34 -18.10
CA TYR A 91 28.35 -8.33 -17.88
C TYR A 91 28.02 -8.97 -16.53
N ASP A 92 28.51 -8.34 -15.46
CA ASP A 92 28.36 -8.79 -14.08
C ASP A 92 27.28 -7.98 -13.34
N ARG A 93 27.22 -8.16 -12.01
CA ARG A 93 26.28 -7.43 -11.15
C ARG A 93 26.44 -5.90 -11.20
N LEU A 94 27.64 -5.38 -11.49
CA LEU A 94 27.88 -3.95 -11.58
C LEU A 94 27.32 -3.41 -12.90
N PHE A 95 27.51 -4.15 -13.99
CA PHE A 95 26.81 -3.87 -15.24
C PHE A 95 25.30 -3.87 -15.02
N LEU A 96 24.75 -4.92 -14.41
CA LEU A 96 23.31 -5.01 -14.14
C LEU A 96 22.81 -3.79 -13.33
N PHE A 97 23.53 -3.42 -12.27
CA PHE A 97 23.19 -2.22 -11.50
C PHE A 97 23.20 -0.96 -12.38
N SER A 98 24.18 -0.76 -13.27
CA SER A 98 24.21 0.39 -14.17
C SER A 98 22.95 0.53 -15.04
N GLN A 99 22.23 -0.58 -15.27
CA GLN A 99 21.01 -0.63 -16.07
C GLN A 99 19.72 -0.33 -15.30
N TRP A 100 19.77 -0.01 -14.00
CA TRP A 100 18.56 0.15 -13.15
C TRP A 100 17.52 1.14 -13.72
N SER A 101 17.95 2.15 -14.46
CA SER A 101 17.09 3.18 -15.02
C SER A 101 16.43 2.81 -16.35
N HIS A 102 16.82 1.68 -16.94
CA HIS A 102 16.30 1.15 -18.19
C HIS A 102 15.20 0.12 -17.91
N PRO A 103 13.93 0.39 -18.29
CA PRO A 103 12.80 -0.48 -17.93
C PRO A 103 12.92 -1.93 -18.38
N GLN A 104 13.58 -2.20 -19.51
CA GLN A 104 13.79 -3.55 -20.02
C GLN A 104 14.61 -4.44 -19.05
N TRP A 105 15.38 -3.84 -18.14
CA TRP A 105 16.23 -4.56 -17.18
C TRP A 105 15.58 -4.77 -15.82
N SER A 106 14.39 -4.20 -15.56
CA SER A 106 13.74 -4.31 -14.25
C SER A 106 13.43 -5.76 -13.89
N GLU A 107 12.89 -6.54 -14.82
CA GLU A 107 12.57 -7.95 -14.60
C GLU A 107 13.84 -8.81 -14.49
N VAL A 108 14.85 -8.55 -15.34
CA VAL A 108 16.16 -9.21 -15.25
C VAL A 108 16.79 -9.01 -13.86
N MET A 109 16.65 -7.82 -13.28
CA MET A 109 17.20 -7.51 -11.96
C MET A 109 16.45 -8.20 -10.81
N ALA A 110 15.12 -8.29 -10.91
CA ALA A 110 14.30 -9.05 -9.96
C ALA A 110 14.59 -10.56 -10.04
N LEU A 111 14.65 -11.11 -11.26
CA LEU A 111 15.00 -12.52 -11.49
C LEU A 111 16.42 -12.83 -11.01
N TYR A 112 17.39 -11.94 -11.27
CA TYR A 112 18.74 -12.04 -10.73
C TYR A 112 18.72 -12.11 -9.20
N ALA A 113 17.92 -11.27 -8.54
CA ALA A 113 17.80 -11.27 -7.09
C ALA A 113 17.26 -12.59 -6.52
N GLY A 114 16.41 -13.30 -7.28
CA GLY A 114 15.89 -14.61 -6.90
C GLY A 114 16.86 -15.78 -7.09
N ILE A 115 17.90 -15.64 -7.93
CA ILE A 115 18.84 -16.73 -8.24
C ILE A 115 20.27 -16.50 -7.74
N ALA A 116 20.66 -15.25 -7.47
CA ALA A 116 22.01 -14.89 -7.08
C ALA A 116 22.32 -15.23 -5.61
N SER A 117 23.61 -15.19 -5.26
CA SER A 117 24.02 -15.37 -3.86
C SER A 117 23.50 -14.23 -2.99
N LYS A 118 23.21 -14.53 -1.72
CA LYS A 118 22.77 -13.53 -0.72
C LYS A 118 23.62 -12.25 -0.75
N ASP A 119 24.95 -12.37 -0.74
CA ASP A 119 25.84 -11.21 -0.75
C ASP A 119 25.68 -10.35 -2.01
N SER A 120 25.49 -10.97 -3.18
CA SER A 120 25.28 -10.26 -4.44
C SER A 120 23.95 -9.51 -4.44
N VAL A 121 22.89 -10.15 -3.93
CA VAL A 121 21.57 -9.53 -3.78
C VAL A 121 21.65 -8.35 -2.81
N GLU A 122 22.25 -8.53 -1.63
CA GLU A 122 22.39 -7.45 -0.65
C GLU A 122 23.16 -6.25 -1.21
N ASN A 123 24.21 -6.49 -2.00
CA ASN A 123 24.98 -5.44 -2.64
C ASN A 123 24.16 -4.64 -3.65
N ILE A 124 23.38 -5.31 -4.52
CA ILE A 124 22.48 -4.63 -5.47
C ILE A 124 21.41 -3.84 -4.72
N LEU A 125 20.76 -4.44 -3.72
CA LEU A 125 19.72 -3.76 -2.94
C LEU A 125 20.28 -2.49 -2.27
N LYS A 126 21.47 -2.58 -1.65
CA LYS A 126 22.17 -1.42 -1.06
C LYS A 126 22.46 -0.35 -2.11
N ALA A 127 22.97 -0.73 -3.28
CA ALA A 127 23.29 0.21 -4.34
C ALA A 127 22.01 0.93 -4.85
N LEU A 128 20.92 0.20 -5.05
CA LEU A 128 19.64 0.74 -5.50
C LEU A 128 19.06 1.76 -4.50
N ILE A 129 19.02 1.45 -3.21
CA ILE A 129 18.50 2.39 -2.20
C ILE A 129 19.41 3.61 -1.97
N GLN A 130 20.71 3.49 -2.28
CA GLN A 130 21.67 4.59 -2.19
C GLN A 130 21.54 5.62 -3.33
N THR A 131 20.95 5.25 -4.47
CA THR A 131 20.69 6.19 -5.57
C THR A 131 19.80 7.36 -5.16
N LYS A 132 18.99 7.19 -4.09
CA LYS A 132 17.93 8.11 -3.65
C LYS A 132 16.89 8.42 -4.75
N ASN A 133 16.85 7.59 -5.81
CA ASN A 133 15.86 7.70 -6.86
C ASN A 133 14.65 6.82 -6.50
N PRO A 134 13.42 7.35 -6.55
CA PRO A 134 12.24 6.54 -6.22
C PRO A 134 12.06 5.27 -7.08
N GLN A 135 12.39 5.32 -8.38
CA GLN A 135 12.31 4.13 -9.24
C GLN A 135 13.26 3.04 -8.79
N ALA A 136 14.49 3.42 -8.41
CA ALA A 136 15.48 2.49 -7.91
C ALA A 136 15.05 1.87 -6.57
N VAL A 137 14.40 2.65 -5.69
CA VAL A 137 13.86 2.14 -4.42
C VAL A 137 12.70 1.16 -4.65
N ILE A 138 11.79 1.46 -5.59
CA ILE A 138 10.72 0.54 -6.00
C ILE A 138 11.31 -0.74 -6.58
N LEU A 139 12.32 -0.62 -7.46
CA LEU A 139 13.03 -1.77 -8.02
C LEU A 139 13.73 -2.59 -6.91
N ALA A 140 14.33 -1.94 -5.92
CA ALA A 140 14.89 -2.63 -4.76
C ALA A 140 13.80 -3.41 -3.99
N GLY A 141 12.58 -2.87 -3.89
CA GLY A 141 11.43 -3.58 -3.35
C GLY A 141 11.07 -4.84 -4.14
N ASN A 142 10.99 -4.75 -5.46
CA ASN A 142 10.73 -5.90 -6.33
C ASN A 142 11.84 -6.97 -6.23
N CYS A 143 13.11 -6.54 -6.27
CA CYS A 143 14.25 -7.42 -6.09
C CYS A 143 14.22 -8.10 -4.71
N LEU A 144 13.82 -7.37 -3.66
CA LEU A 144 13.71 -7.95 -2.33
C LEU A 144 12.59 -8.98 -2.25
N ALA A 145 11.46 -8.74 -2.90
CA ALA A 145 10.34 -9.68 -2.97
C ALA A 145 10.70 -10.96 -3.72
N ALA A 146 11.56 -10.88 -4.73
CA ALA A 146 12.05 -12.03 -5.48
C ALA A 146 13.16 -12.82 -4.74
N ALA A 147 13.86 -12.20 -3.80
CA ALA A 147 15.01 -12.80 -3.12
C ALA A 147 14.60 -13.94 -2.17
N GLU A 148 15.27 -15.10 -2.27
CA GLU A 148 14.93 -16.29 -1.47
C GLU A 148 15.30 -16.15 0.02
N ASN A 149 16.49 -15.58 0.32
CA ASN A 149 17.01 -15.49 1.71
C ASN A 149 17.77 -14.18 2.00
N PRO A 150 17.16 -12.99 1.80
CA PRO A 150 17.81 -11.70 2.07
C PRO A 150 18.06 -11.49 3.56
N GLY A 151 19.17 -10.83 3.94
CA GLY A 151 19.47 -10.53 5.34
C GLY A 151 18.45 -9.57 5.99
N LEU A 152 18.19 -9.76 7.28
CA LEU A 152 17.22 -8.95 8.04
C LEU A 152 17.52 -7.45 8.01
N VAL A 153 18.81 -7.07 8.00
CA VAL A 153 19.22 -5.66 7.96
C VAL A 153 18.79 -5.00 6.65
N ILE A 154 19.12 -5.63 5.51
CA ILE A 154 18.75 -5.06 4.21
C ILE A 154 17.25 -5.04 3.98
N GLN A 155 16.52 -6.05 4.49
CA GLN A 155 15.06 -6.08 4.45
C GLN A 155 14.48 -4.83 5.13
N LYS A 156 14.91 -4.55 6.36
CA LYS A 156 14.47 -3.35 7.10
C LYS A 156 14.84 -2.06 6.38
N GLU A 157 16.05 -1.97 5.83
CA GLU A 157 16.51 -0.77 5.10
C GLU A 157 15.66 -0.50 3.86
N VAL A 158 15.42 -1.51 3.02
CA VAL A 158 14.59 -1.38 1.80
C VAL A 158 13.15 -1.03 2.17
N ILE A 159 12.55 -1.73 3.13
CA ILE A 159 11.18 -1.45 3.59
C ILE A 159 11.07 -0.02 4.12
N ASN A 160 12.01 0.44 4.95
CA ASN A 160 12.01 1.82 5.45
C ASN A 160 12.11 2.84 4.32
N LYS A 161 12.90 2.55 3.29
CA LYS A 161 13.03 3.42 2.11
C LYS A 161 11.76 3.46 1.29
N LEU A 162 11.10 2.31 1.05
CA LEU A 162 9.80 2.23 0.38
C LEU A 162 8.75 3.04 1.13
N LEU A 163 8.66 2.83 2.46
CA LEU A 163 7.70 3.54 3.30
C LEU A 163 7.90 5.05 3.22
N SER A 164 9.17 5.50 3.20
CA SER A 164 9.54 6.92 3.21
C SER A 164 9.44 7.63 1.86
N LEU A 165 9.01 6.96 0.79
CA LEU A 165 8.84 7.61 -0.51
C LEU A 165 7.71 8.66 -0.47
N PRO A 166 7.87 9.81 -1.15
CA PRO A 166 6.83 10.84 -1.21
C PRO A 166 5.66 10.44 -2.11
N GLU A 167 4.46 10.88 -1.75
CA GLU A 167 3.20 10.61 -2.47
C GLU A 167 3.18 11.12 -3.92
N GLU A 168 3.83 12.26 -4.19
CA GLU A 168 3.69 13.04 -5.43
C GLU A 168 4.50 12.51 -6.62
N ILE A 169 5.19 11.38 -6.48
CA ILE A 169 6.05 10.86 -7.56
C ILE A 169 5.18 10.32 -8.68
N ARG A 170 5.15 11.03 -9.81
CA ARG A 170 4.55 10.55 -11.05
C ARG A 170 5.43 9.48 -11.68
N LEU A 171 4.99 8.23 -11.62
CA LEU A 171 5.55 7.14 -12.42
C LEU A 171 5.15 7.32 -13.89
N ARG A 172 6.02 6.93 -14.83
CA ARG A 172 5.77 7.10 -16.29
C ARG A 172 4.60 6.24 -16.82
N LYS A 173 4.08 5.29 -16.03
CA LYS A 173 2.89 4.50 -16.32
C LYS A 173 1.82 4.85 -15.27
N ALA A 174 0.57 4.98 -15.69
CA ALA A 174 -0.55 5.60 -14.98
C ALA A 174 -1.02 4.89 -13.68
N GLU A 175 -0.22 4.02 -13.06
CA GLU A 175 -0.53 3.48 -11.74
C GLU A 175 -0.13 4.48 -10.64
N PRO A 176 -1.02 4.78 -9.67
CA PRO A 176 -0.64 5.51 -8.48
C PRO A 176 0.49 4.78 -7.75
N ILE A 177 1.62 5.46 -7.49
CA ILE A 177 2.78 4.92 -6.76
C ILE A 177 2.40 4.24 -5.42
N LEU A 178 1.31 4.73 -4.80
CA LEU A 178 0.72 4.16 -3.59
C LEU A 178 0.33 2.68 -3.77
N ILE A 179 -0.31 2.33 -4.89
CA ILE A 179 -0.75 0.96 -5.18
C ILE A 179 0.47 0.06 -5.40
N THR A 180 1.44 0.52 -6.20
CA THR A 180 2.67 -0.22 -6.47
C THR A 180 3.43 -0.53 -5.18
N ILE A 181 3.65 0.47 -4.32
CA ILE A 181 4.37 0.26 -3.05
C ILE A 181 3.57 -0.67 -2.13
N ASN A 182 2.25 -0.50 -2.02
CA ASN A 182 1.44 -1.37 -1.18
C ASN A 182 1.49 -2.84 -1.66
N ASN A 183 1.43 -3.06 -2.98
CA ASN A 183 1.55 -4.39 -3.56
C ASN A 183 2.90 -5.03 -3.22
N ILE A 184 4.00 -4.28 -3.34
CA ILE A 184 5.33 -4.76 -2.95
C ILE A 184 5.38 -5.10 -1.46
N LEU A 185 4.90 -4.21 -0.59
CA LEU A 185 4.92 -4.44 0.86
C LEU A 185 4.13 -5.71 1.24
N ASN A 186 3.04 -6.01 0.54
CA ASN A 186 2.23 -7.22 0.73
C ASN A 186 2.92 -8.52 0.29
N THR A 187 3.97 -8.46 -0.54
CA THR A 187 4.76 -9.65 -0.92
C THR A 187 5.94 -9.92 0.02
N LEU A 188 6.22 -9.01 0.97
CA LEU A 188 7.35 -9.13 1.91
C LEU A 188 6.92 -9.79 3.23
N ASP A 189 7.90 -10.12 4.09
CA ASP A 189 7.63 -10.63 5.43
C ASP A 189 6.79 -9.64 6.24
N LYS A 190 5.54 -10.01 6.47
CA LYS A 190 4.53 -9.19 7.14
C LYS A 190 4.98 -8.70 8.52
N LYS A 191 5.68 -9.51 9.31
CA LYS A 191 6.13 -9.10 10.65
C LYS A 191 7.16 -7.98 10.56
N ILE A 192 8.09 -8.07 9.61
CA ILE A 192 9.10 -7.05 9.39
C ILE A 192 8.45 -5.76 8.87
N VAL A 193 7.54 -5.86 7.90
CA VAL A 193 6.84 -4.70 7.34
C VAL A 193 6.01 -3.98 8.40
N ILE A 194 5.19 -4.71 9.18
CA ILE A 194 4.43 -4.14 10.29
C ILE A 194 5.37 -3.43 11.27
N ALA A 195 6.46 -4.09 11.69
CA ALA A 195 7.40 -3.48 12.63
C ALA A 195 8.01 -2.17 12.08
N GLN A 196 8.36 -2.11 10.80
CA GLN A 196 8.88 -0.88 10.17
C GLN A 196 7.79 0.21 10.01
N ALA A 197 6.58 -0.18 9.61
CA ALA A 197 5.45 0.75 9.48
C ALA A 197 5.06 1.37 10.83
N LEU A 198 5.05 0.57 11.91
CA LEU A 198 4.80 1.07 13.26
C LEU A 198 5.91 1.98 13.76
N ALA A 199 7.18 1.68 13.47
CA ALA A 199 8.30 2.56 13.81
C ALA A 199 8.20 3.92 13.10
N ALA A 200 7.69 3.92 11.86
CA ALA A 200 7.47 5.12 11.07
C ALA A 200 6.26 5.97 11.53
N LEU A 201 5.39 5.48 12.40
CA LEU A 201 4.28 6.27 12.97
C LEU A 201 4.74 7.47 13.82
N THR A 202 6.03 7.55 14.17
CA THR A 202 6.64 8.76 14.74
C THR A 202 6.72 9.92 13.76
N ASN A 203 6.56 9.64 12.46
CA ASN A 203 6.61 10.60 11.36
C ASN A 203 5.46 10.34 10.38
N LEU A 204 4.25 10.81 10.71
CA LEU A 204 3.02 10.59 9.92
C LEU A 204 3.01 11.27 8.54
N LYS A 205 4.14 11.83 8.10
CA LYS A 205 4.37 12.19 6.68
C LYS A 205 4.60 10.96 5.79
N VAL A 206 4.85 9.79 6.38
CA VAL A 206 5.14 8.53 5.71
C VAL A 206 3.82 7.85 5.32
N VAL A 207 3.21 8.32 4.22
CA VAL A 207 1.86 7.89 3.76
C VAL A 207 1.75 6.37 3.60
N HIS A 208 2.79 5.73 3.09
CA HIS A 208 2.78 4.30 2.83
C HIS A 208 2.66 3.45 4.11
N SER A 209 3.13 3.96 5.26
CA SER A 209 2.99 3.26 6.54
C SER A 209 1.55 3.21 7.01
N VAL A 210 0.84 4.34 6.99
CA VAL A 210 -0.56 4.37 7.42
C VAL A 210 -1.47 3.63 6.44
N LEU A 211 -1.19 3.68 5.14
CA LEU A 211 -1.95 2.92 4.14
C LEU A 211 -1.77 1.41 4.29
N PHE A 212 -0.54 0.94 4.50
CA PHE A 212 -0.27 -0.48 4.75
C PHE A 212 -0.94 -0.95 6.05
N LEU A 213 -0.79 -0.21 7.15
CA LEU A 213 -1.43 -0.57 8.43
C LEU A 213 -2.96 -0.60 8.33
N ASN A 214 -3.54 0.24 7.47
CA ASN A 214 -4.96 0.28 7.19
C ASN A 214 -5.49 -0.95 6.44
N SER A 215 -4.66 -1.66 5.67
CA SER A 215 -5.05 -2.94 5.04
C SER A 215 -4.95 -4.13 5.99
N GLU A 216 -3.98 -4.14 6.92
CA GLU A 216 -3.69 -5.33 7.73
C GLU A 216 -4.68 -5.61 8.87
N LYS A 217 -5.36 -4.56 9.40
CA LYS A 217 -6.32 -4.65 10.52
C LYS A 217 -5.78 -5.45 11.74
N ASP A 218 -4.46 -5.43 11.95
CA ASP A 218 -3.77 -6.25 12.94
C ASP A 218 -3.87 -5.66 14.36
N SER A 219 -4.32 -6.45 15.34
CA SER A 219 -4.49 -5.99 16.73
C SER A 219 -3.16 -5.66 17.43
N SER A 220 -2.03 -6.19 16.98
CA SER A 220 -0.71 -5.83 17.52
C SER A 220 -0.35 -4.36 17.29
N CYS A 221 -1.02 -3.69 16.34
CA CYS A 221 -0.80 -2.29 16.01
C CYS A 221 -1.50 -1.32 16.98
N ILE A 222 -2.48 -1.77 17.76
CA ILE A 222 -3.38 -0.91 18.57
C ILE A 222 -2.60 0.01 19.51
N GLU A 223 -1.65 -0.53 20.29
CA GLU A 223 -0.89 0.24 21.27
C GLU A 223 -0.01 1.32 20.60
N SER A 224 0.59 1.01 19.45
CA SER A 224 1.39 1.97 18.69
C SER A 224 0.52 3.05 18.03
N LEU A 225 -0.66 2.69 17.53
CA LEU A 225 -1.64 3.63 17.00
C LEU A 225 -2.16 4.55 18.11
N PHE A 226 -2.48 4.02 19.29
CA PHE A 226 -2.85 4.81 20.46
C PHE A 226 -1.76 5.80 20.84
N LYS A 227 -0.49 5.36 20.95
CA LYS A 227 0.65 6.25 21.22
C LYS A 227 0.82 7.34 20.16
N ALA A 228 0.66 7.00 18.88
CA ALA A 228 0.69 7.98 17.80
C ALA A 228 -0.44 9.01 17.95
N GLY A 229 -1.68 8.55 18.13
CA GLY A 229 -2.86 9.40 18.35
C GLY A 229 -2.69 10.33 19.54
N LYS A 230 -2.21 9.79 20.67
CA LYS A 230 -1.91 10.57 21.88
C LYS A 230 -0.91 11.67 21.59
N ARG A 231 0.24 11.38 20.99
CA ARG A 231 1.28 12.39 20.69
C ARG A 231 0.77 13.52 19.80
N ILE A 232 -0.10 13.20 18.84
CA ILE A 232 -0.73 14.20 18.00
C ILE A 232 -1.64 15.06 18.88
N LEU A 233 -2.58 14.45 19.62
CA LEU A 233 -3.52 15.16 20.51
C LEU A 233 -2.83 16.04 21.56
N THR A 234 -1.71 15.59 22.12
CA THR A 234 -0.91 16.32 23.11
C THR A 234 0.08 17.31 22.52
N LYS A 235 0.13 17.46 21.18
CA LYS A 235 1.05 18.33 20.43
C LYS A 235 2.53 18.00 20.63
N GLU A 236 2.85 16.79 21.06
CA GLU A 236 4.21 16.24 21.07
C GLU A 236 4.75 16.03 19.64
N GLN A 237 3.84 15.92 18.66
CA GLN A 237 4.15 15.82 17.24
C GLN A 237 3.47 16.94 16.44
N LYS A 238 4.16 17.45 15.40
CA LYS A 238 3.54 18.40 14.45
C LYS A 238 2.45 17.68 13.63
N PRO A 239 1.30 18.33 13.38
CA PRO A 239 0.24 17.72 12.59
C PRO A 239 0.70 17.41 11.17
N ALA A 240 0.25 16.28 10.63
CA ALA A 240 0.50 15.83 9.27
C ALA A 240 -0.82 15.59 8.52
N LYS A 241 -0.75 15.61 7.18
CA LYS A 241 -1.89 15.40 6.27
C LYS A 241 -2.67 14.12 6.57
N TRP A 242 -1.99 13.10 7.07
CA TRP A 242 -2.51 11.74 7.24
C TRP A 242 -2.81 11.36 8.69
N ASP A 243 -2.84 12.32 9.62
CA ASP A 243 -3.05 12.04 11.04
C ASP A 243 -4.40 11.35 11.33
N TYR A 244 -5.43 11.65 10.53
CA TYR A 244 -6.76 11.03 10.67
C TYR A 244 -6.75 9.51 10.43
N PHE A 245 -5.76 8.98 9.71
CA PHE A 245 -5.64 7.54 9.49
C PHE A 245 -5.42 6.77 10.79
N VAL A 246 -4.82 7.37 11.81
CA VAL A 246 -4.61 6.70 13.10
C VAL A 246 -5.96 6.25 13.70
N CYS A 247 -6.94 7.15 13.72
CA CYS A 247 -8.29 6.83 14.19
C CYS A 247 -9.02 5.91 13.21
N LEU A 248 -8.88 6.15 11.90
CA LEU A 248 -9.52 5.31 10.87
C LEU A 248 -9.06 3.84 10.97
N ILE A 249 -7.78 3.60 11.20
CA ILE A 249 -7.22 2.25 11.37
C ILE A 249 -7.78 1.62 12.64
N LEU A 250 -7.77 2.34 13.78
CA LEU A 250 -8.37 1.85 15.03
C LEU A 250 -9.84 1.48 14.86
N LEU A 251 -10.62 2.29 14.14
CA LEU A 251 -12.03 2.01 13.84
C LEU A 251 -12.22 0.76 12.98
N ARG A 252 -11.23 0.37 12.18
CA ARG A 252 -11.28 -0.81 11.30
C ARG A 252 -10.81 -2.10 11.97
N ILE A 253 -10.09 -2.02 13.08
CA ILE A 253 -9.64 -3.19 13.84
C ILE A 253 -10.79 -3.69 14.73
N LYS A 254 -11.29 -4.90 14.47
CA LYS A 254 -12.34 -5.54 15.28
C LYS A 254 -11.74 -6.16 16.55
N HIS A 255 -11.35 -5.31 17.51
CA HIS A 255 -10.78 -5.74 18.79
C HIS A 255 -11.22 -4.84 19.94
N HIS A 256 -11.49 -5.39 21.13
CA HIS A 256 -11.93 -4.62 22.31
C HIS A 256 -10.92 -3.53 22.71
N ASP A 257 -9.62 -3.83 22.69
CA ASP A 257 -8.56 -2.85 22.99
C ASP A 257 -8.54 -1.67 22.02
N ALA A 258 -9.04 -1.82 20.79
CA ALA A 258 -9.15 -0.70 19.87
C ALA A 258 -10.26 0.27 20.31
N ALA A 259 -11.33 -0.23 20.94
CA ALA A 259 -12.41 0.60 21.47
C ALA A 259 -11.93 1.35 22.71
N ASP A 260 -11.20 0.66 23.59
CA ASP A 260 -10.53 1.26 24.74
C ASP A 260 -9.53 2.35 24.30
N ALA A 261 -8.70 2.09 23.28
CA ALA A 261 -7.80 3.09 22.71
C ALA A 261 -8.54 4.32 22.18
N LEU A 262 -9.64 4.14 21.43
CA LEU A 262 -10.48 5.24 20.93
C LEU A 262 -11.10 6.05 22.06
N ALA A 263 -11.64 5.40 23.10
CA ALA A 263 -12.19 6.05 24.27
C ALA A 263 -11.13 6.88 25.01
N LYS A 264 -9.92 6.33 25.22
CA LYS A 264 -8.81 7.05 25.84
C LYS A 264 -8.37 8.27 25.02
N LEU A 265 -8.36 8.19 23.69
CA LEU A 265 -8.08 9.34 22.82
C LEU A 265 -9.17 10.42 22.96
N ALA A 266 -10.44 10.02 23.05
CA ALA A 266 -11.56 10.92 23.29
C ALA A 266 -11.46 11.62 24.66
N ASP A 267 -11.11 10.89 25.72
CA ASP A 267 -10.89 11.43 27.06
C ASP A 267 -9.74 12.46 27.07
N ILE A 268 -8.61 12.15 26.43
CA ILE A 268 -7.49 13.09 26.25
C ILE A 268 -7.96 14.34 25.51
N ALA A 269 -8.81 14.16 24.49
CA ALA A 269 -9.29 15.26 23.68
C ALA A 269 -10.14 16.26 24.46
N ILE A 270 -11.00 15.75 25.34
CA ILE A 270 -11.80 16.56 26.26
C ILE A 270 -10.89 17.22 27.31
N GLN A 271 -10.09 16.43 28.03
CA GLN A 271 -9.32 16.88 29.20
C GLN A 271 -8.33 18.01 28.85
N GLN A 272 -7.68 17.93 27.69
CA GLN A 272 -6.71 18.93 27.26
C GLN A 272 -7.35 20.10 26.50
N SER A 273 -8.69 20.16 26.43
CA SER A 273 -9.43 21.11 25.60
C SER A 273 -8.89 21.17 24.16
N CYS A 274 -8.40 20.05 23.65
CA CYS A 274 -7.68 20.04 22.38
C CYS A 274 -8.62 19.90 21.17
N LEU A 275 -9.93 19.76 21.42
CA LEU A 275 -10.98 19.89 20.40
C LEU A 275 -10.86 21.21 19.60
N ASP A 276 -10.38 22.29 20.21
CA ASP A 276 -10.25 23.61 19.55
C ASP A 276 -8.95 23.84 18.78
N SER A 277 -7.94 22.98 18.96
CA SER A 277 -6.62 23.18 18.35
C SER A 277 -6.37 22.12 17.28
N ARG A 278 -6.28 22.51 15.99
CA ARG A 278 -5.62 21.87 14.82
C ARG A 278 -5.49 20.32 14.70
N LEU A 279 -6.25 19.50 15.42
CA LEU A 279 -6.08 18.05 15.51
C LEU A 279 -7.06 17.28 14.62
N ASP A 280 -6.54 16.61 13.60
CA ASP A 280 -7.33 15.90 12.58
C ASP A 280 -7.50 14.40 12.89
N VAL A 281 -6.83 13.87 13.92
CA VAL A 281 -6.81 12.43 14.26
C VAL A 281 -8.21 11.86 14.37
N LEU A 282 -9.08 12.48 15.17
CA LEU A 282 -10.43 11.99 15.43
C LEU A 282 -11.36 12.11 14.21
N CYS A 283 -10.96 12.82 13.15
CA CYS A 283 -11.76 12.95 11.94
C CYS A 283 -11.90 11.64 11.18
N GLY A 284 -11.07 10.62 11.48
CA GLY A 284 -11.18 9.30 10.86
C GLY A 284 -12.56 8.65 11.02
N PHE A 285 -13.35 9.03 12.04
CA PHE A 285 -14.74 8.60 12.18
C PHE A 285 -15.64 9.10 11.04
N TRP A 286 -15.35 10.27 10.48
CA TRP A 286 -16.12 10.89 9.40
C TRP A 286 -15.55 10.58 8.01
N ASP A 287 -14.56 9.68 7.91
CA ASP A 287 -14.02 9.27 6.62
C ASP A 287 -15.03 8.42 5.84
N SER A 288 -15.35 8.84 4.62
CA SER A 288 -16.36 8.17 3.78
C SER A 288 -16.03 6.69 3.51
N SER A 289 -14.76 6.33 3.40
CA SER A 289 -14.34 4.95 3.16
C SER A 289 -14.57 4.02 4.35
N PHE A 290 -14.71 4.57 5.57
CA PHE A 290 -15.12 3.78 6.73
C PHE A 290 -16.59 3.35 6.64
N TRP A 291 -17.44 4.18 6.06
CA TRP A 291 -18.88 3.98 6.00
C TRP A 291 -19.36 3.35 4.69
N ASP A 292 -18.57 3.41 3.61
CA ASP A 292 -18.96 2.87 2.31
C ASP A 292 -19.07 1.34 2.34
N ILE A 293 -20.30 0.84 2.24
CA ILE A 293 -20.59 -0.60 2.24
C ILE A 293 -19.94 -1.33 1.06
N ARG A 294 -19.64 -0.67 -0.06
CA ARG A 294 -18.95 -1.28 -1.21
C ARG A 294 -17.51 -1.65 -0.86
N PHE A 295 -16.87 -0.82 -0.04
CA PHE A 295 -15.53 -1.10 0.48
C PHE A 295 -15.53 -2.35 1.37
N TRP A 296 -16.58 -2.54 2.17
CA TRP A 296 -16.73 -3.70 3.06
C TRP A 296 -17.26 -4.97 2.36
N ARG A 297 -18.07 -4.83 1.30
CA ARG A 297 -18.63 -5.96 0.51
C ARG A 297 -17.56 -6.79 -0.21
N ALA A 298 -16.41 -6.20 -0.54
CA ALA A 298 -15.29 -6.95 -1.11
C ALA A 298 -14.59 -7.86 -0.08
N PHE A 299 -14.83 -7.69 1.23
CA PHE A 299 -14.01 -8.30 2.28
C PHE A 299 -14.75 -9.08 3.37
N GLU A 300 -16.09 -9.05 3.49
CA GLU A 300 -16.82 -9.94 4.43
C GLU A 300 -18.34 -9.86 4.21
N LEU A 301 -19.01 -11.02 4.07
CA LEU A 301 -20.47 -11.15 4.01
C LEU A 301 -20.99 -11.77 5.32
N GLU A 302 -21.50 -10.95 6.23
CA GLU A 302 -22.54 -11.34 7.20
C GLU A 302 -23.49 -10.16 7.44
N ARG A 303 -24.78 -10.44 7.57
CA ARG A 303 -25.91 -9.48 7.61
C ARG A 303 -26.00 -8.70 8.94
N THR A 304 -24.90 -8.12 9.41
CA THR A 304 -24.90 -7.13 10.50
C THR A 304 -24.16 -5.88 10.04
N ASN A 305 -24.94 -4.88 9.64
CA ASN A 305 -24.59 -3.72 8.81
C ASN A 305 -23.68 -2.65 9.45
N LEU A 306 -22.86 -2.97 10.47
CA LEU A 306 -21.93 -2.01 11.07
C LEU A 306 -20.47 -2.32 10.68
N PRO A 307 -19.65 -1.32 10.30
CA PRO A 307 -18.28 -1.53 9.87
C PRO A 307 -17.30 -1.69 11.03
N GLY A 308 -16.23 -2.45 10.80
CA GLY A 308 -15.08 -2.56 11.71
C GLY A 308 -15.46 -2.82 13.17
N ILE A 309 -14.98 -1.94 14.05
CA ILE A 309 -15.20 -2.03 15.49
C ILE A 309 -16.65 -1.83 15.91
N LEU A 310 -17.45 -1.13 15.10
CA LEU A 310 -18.86 -0.89 15.41
C LEU A 310 -19.70 -2.18 15.36
N LYS A 311 -19.17 -3.28 14.80
CA LYS A 311 -19.81 -4.61 14.88
C LYS A 311 -20.08 -5.03 16.34
N PHE A 312 -19.28 -4.59 17.30
CA PHE A 312 -19.47 -4.89 18.73
C PHE A 312 -20.79 -4.38 19.29
N PHE A 313 -21.43 -3.37 18.69
CA PHE A 313 -22.77 -2.94 19.10
C PHE A 313 -23.86 -4.02 18.93
N ASN A 314 -23.59 -5.07 18.14
CA ASN A 314 -24.48 -6.22 18.03
C ASN A 314 -24.16 -7.33 19.05
N GLU A 315 -23.08 -7.22 19.82
CA GLU A 315 -22.66 -8.22 20.81
C GLU A 315 -23.17 -7.80 22.20
N GLU A 316 -24.23 -8.45 22.69
CA GLU A 316 -24.90 -8.08 23.95
C GLU A 316 -23.97 -8.16 25.18
N SER A 317 -23.01 -9.06 25.18
CA SER A 317 -22.07 -9.25 26.29
C SER A 317 -20.96 -8.20 26.37
N ALA A 318 -20.84 -7.31 25.38
CA ALA A 318 -19.70 -6.40 25.23
C ALA A 318 -19.88 -5.03 25.94
N SER A 319 -20.47 -5.01 27.14
CA SER A 319 -20.87 -3.76 27.83
C SER A 319 -19.75 -2.72 27.95
N GLU A 320 -18.54 -3.12 28.35
CA GLU A 320 -17.41 -2.18 28.47
C GLU A 320 -16.97 -1.63 27.10
N THR A 321 -17.08 -2.44 26.05
CA THR A 321 -16.80 -2.00 24.67
C THR A 321 -17.86 -1.03 24.18
N HIS A 322 -19.14 -1.29 24.47
CA HIS A 322 -20.21 -0.35 24.18
C HIS A 322 -19.97 0.99 24.88
N LEU A 323 -19.58 0.96 26.16
CA LEU A 323 -19.26 2.18 26.92
C LEU A 323 -18.14 2.97 26.25
N ASN A 324 -17.04 2.30 25.90
CA ASN A 324 -15.90 2.93 25.25
C ASN A 324 -16.23 3.50 23.87
N LEU A 325 -17.02 2.78 23.07
CA LEU A 325 -17.49 3.29 21.77
C LEU A 325 -18.43 4.48 21.92
N CYS A 326 -19.39 4.44 22.86
CA CYS A 326 -20.28 5.57 23.14
C CYS A 326 -19.49 6.80 23.65
N LYS A 327 -18.50 6.63 24.54
CA LYS A 327 -17.61 7.73 24.94
C LYS A 327 -16.93 8.38 23.75
N PHE A 328 -16.35 7.56 22.87
CA PHE A 328 -15.69 8.04 21.67
C PHE A 328 -16.67 8.77 20.74
N ILE A 329 -17.82 8.16 20.44
CA ILE A 329 -18.86 8.72 19.56
C ILE A 329 -19.35 10.06 20.11
N ALA A 330 -19.67 10.15 21.40
CA ALA A 330 -20.13 11.39 22.03
C ALA A 330 -19.16 12.57 21.78
N VAL A 331 -17.84 12.31 21.78
CA VAL A 331 -16.83 13.34 21.50
C VAL A 331 -16.78 13.72 20.03
N VAL A 332 -16.68 12.74 19.13
CA VAL A 332 -16.52 12.99 17.68
C VAL A 332 -17.80 13.47 16.99
N THR A 333 -18.92 13.46 17.71
CA THR A 333 -20.21 14.01 17.27
C THR A 333 -20.63 15.26 18.04
N SER A 334 -19.82 15.72 19.01
CA SER A 334 -20.14 16.92 19.78
C SER A 334 -20.23 18.17 18.90
N GLU A 335 -21.09 19.12 19.27
CA GLU A 335 -21.24 20.40 18.57
C GLU A 335 -19.90 21.14 18.41
N ARG A 336 -19.07 21.11 19.46
CA ARG A 336 -17.73 21.71 19.45
C ARG A 336 -16.82 21.08 18.40
N PHE A 337 -16.83 19.75 18.29
CA PHE A 337 -16.03 19.05 17.29
C PHE A 337 -16.57 19.31 15.87
N PHE A 338 -17.88 19.18 15.69
CA PHE A 338 -18.55 19.36 14.40
C PHE A 338 -18.38 20.78 13.83
N SER A 339 -18.61 21.81 14.65
CA SER A 339 -18.44 23.22 14.27
C SER A 339 -17.01 23.53 13.82
N ARG A 340 -16.03 22.74 14.27
CA ARG A 340 -14.65 22.83 13.81
C ARG A 340 -14.43 22.13 12.48
N LEU A 341 -14.97 20.92 12.28
CA LEU A 341 -14.90 20.20 11.00
C LEU A 341 -15.39 21.11 9.86
N GLU A 342 -16.51 21.80 10.08
CA GLU A 342 -17.11 22.73 9.12
C GLU A 342 -16.17 23.90 8.74
N LYS A 343 -15.40 24.41 9.70
CA LYS A 343 -14.50 25.56 9.50
C LYS A 343 -13.17 25.20 8.85
N GLN A 344 -12.75 23.94 8.87
CA GLN A 344 -11.44 23.53 8.35
C GLN A 344 -11.51 23.11 6.87
N GLU A 345 -10.99 23.95 5.98
CA GLU A 345 -11.00 23.74 4.53
C GLU A 345 -10.41 22.39 4.09
N LYS A 346 -9.38 21.88 4.79
CA LYS A 346 -8.79 20.55 4.52
C LYS A 346 -9.70 19.38 4.89
N VAL A 347 -10.57 19.57 5.89
CA VAL A 347 -11.49 18.55 6.41
C VAL A 347 -12.85 18.62 5.71
N LYS A 348 -13.17 19.76 5.08
CA LYS A 348 -14.34 19.90 4.22
C LYS A 348 -14.41 18.83 3.15
N ASN A 349 -13.30 18.38 2.56
CA ASN A 349 -13.33 17.32 1.54
C ASN A 349 -13.73 15.96 2.13
N VAL A 350 -13.12 15.55 3.26
CA VAL A 350 -13.48 14.30 3.95
C VAL A 350 -14.94 14.30 4.37
N PHE A 351 -15.38 15.44 4.91
CA PHE A 351 -16.76 15.64 5.35
C PHE A 351 -17.73 15.70 4.16
N PHE A 352 -17.39 16.37 3.07
CA PHE A 352 -18.18 16.45 1.84
C PHE A 352 -18.33 15.08 1.18
N ASP A 353 -17.24 14.30 1.10
CA ASP A 353 -17.28 12.92 0.63
C ASP A 353 -18.22 12.07 1.48
N PHE A 354 -18.21 12.24 2.81
CA PHE A 354 -19.16 11.59 3.70
C PHE A 354 -20.60 12.06 3.46
N THR A 355 -20.86 13.35 3.26
CA THR A 355 -22.20 13.86 2.95
C THR A 355 -22.75 13.26 1.65
N SER A 356 -21.89 13.03 0.65
CA SER A 356 -22.26 12.39 -0.61
C SER A 356 -22.65 10.90 -0.42
N LEU A 357 -21.99 10.20 0.51
CA LEU A 357 -22.28 8.80 0.83
C LEU A 357 -23.69 8.64 1.41
N LEU A 358 -24.13 9.61 2.22
CA LEU A 358 -25.48 9.61 2.81
C LEU A 358 -26.59 9.70 1.73
N HIS A 359 -26.27 10.01 0.47
CA HIS A 359 -27.25 9.99 -0.62
C HIS A 359 -27.50 8.61 -1.24
N THR A 360 -26.59 7.65 -1.04
CA THR A 360 -26.57 6.42 -1.86
C THR A 360 -26.64 5.11 -1.07
N SER A 361 -26.25 5.10 0.22
CA SER A 361 -26.31 3.90 1.07
C SER A 361 -26.18 4.19 2.58
N ASP A 362 -27.19 4.82 3.17
CA ASP A 362 -27.27 5.22 4.61
C ASP A 362 -27.32 4.10 5.65
N LEU A 363 -27.41 2.84 5.22
CA LEU A 363 -27.84 1.75 6.10
C LEU A 363 -26.94 1.56 7.34
N PRO A 364 -25.60 1.62 7.24
CA PRO A 364 -24.74 1.45 8.42
C PRO A 364 -24.87 2.57 9.46
N PHE A 365 -24.96 3.83 9.02
CA PHE A 365 -25.02 4.97 9.94
C PHE A 365 -26.36 5.03 10.67
N LYS A 366 -27.47 4.74 9.97
CA LYS A 366 -28.80 4.63 10.59
C LYS A 366 -28.84 3.51 11.64
N ILE A 367 -28.27 2.36 11.33
CA ILE A 367 -28.21 1.23 12.26
C ILE A 367 -27.35 1.55 13.48
N LEU A 368 -26.29 2.36 13.33
CA LEU A 368 -25.52 2.83 14.48
C LEU A 368 -26.42 3.63 15.42
N ILE A 369 -27.20 4.58 14.89
CA ILE A 369 -28.10 5.42 15.70
C ILE A 369 -29.10 4.55 16.46
N GLU A 370 -29.79 3.64 15.77
CA GLU A 370 -30.76 2.72 16.39
C GLU A 370 -30.14 1.89 17.52
N ARG A 371 -28.91 1.40 17.31
CA ARG A 371 -28.18 0.63 18.33
C ARG A 371 -27.77 1.47 19.53
N VAL A 372 -27.26 2.68 19.30
CA VAL A 372 -26.88 3.60 20.37
C VAL A 372 -28.11 4.04 21.17
N GLU A 373 -29.24 4.33 20.51
CA GLU A 373 -30.53 4.62 21.16
C GLU A 373 -31.01 3.47 22.03
N TYR A 374 -30.96 2.23 21.51
CA TYR A 374 -31.31 1.05 22.26
C TYR A 374 -30.50 0.93 23.56
N LEU A 375 -29.18 1.17 23.49
CA LEU A 375 -28.30 1.16 24.66
C LEU A 375 -28.58 2.32 25.63
N GLY A 376 -29.01 3.48 25.14
CA GLY A 376 -29.51 4.57 26.00
C GLY A 376 -30.74 4.14 26.80
N GLN A 377 -31.61 3.33 26.23
CA GLN A 377 -32.83 2.87 26.92
C GLN A 377 -32.58 1.68 27.85
N HIS A 378 -31.73 0.73 27.45
CA HIS A 378 -31.61 -0.58 28.09
C HIS A 378 -30.24 -0.86 28.73
N GLY A 379 -29.25 0.01 28.52
CA GLY A 379 -27.91 -0.14 29.08
C GLY A 379 -27.83 0.11 30.59
N ASP A 380 -26.71 -0.27 31.19
CA ASP A 380 -26.45 0.09 32.58
C ASP A 380 -26.32 1.61 32.78
N LYS A 381 -26.35 2.08 34.03
CA LYS A 381 -26.37 3.52 34.34
C LYS A 381 -25.22 4.31 33.69
N ARG A 382 -24.02 3.72 33.59
CA ARG A 382 -22.84 4.41 33.02
C ARG A 382 -22.93 4.44 31.51
N LEU A 383 -23.29 3.33 30.89
CA LEU A 383 -23.46 3.23 29.45
C LEU A 383 -24.59 4.13 28.96
N LYS A 384 -25.72 4.15 29.67
CA LYS A 384 -26.91 4.92 29.36
C LYS A 384 -26.61 6.39 29.15
N GLU A 385 -25.88 7.02 30.07
CA GLU A 385 -25.51 8.42 29.98
C GLU A 385 -24.76 8.74 28.67
N TYR A 386 -23.69 7.99 28.37
CA TYR A 386 -22.92 8.21 27.14
C TYR A 386 -23.68 7.84 25.87
N ALA A 387 -24.55 6.82 25.93
CA ALA A 387 -25.36 6.40 24.80
C ALA A 387 -26.45 7.44 24.45
N GLU A 388 -27.12 8.02 25.46
CA GLU A 388 -28.08 9.12 25.27
C GLU A 388 -27.41 10.36 24.65
N TYR A 389 -26.23 10.75 25.16
CA TYR A 389 -25.45 11.84 24.56
C TYR A 389 -25.03 11.53 23.12
N SER A 390 -24.54 10.32 22.87
CA SER A 390 -24.09 9.89 21.54
C SER A 390 -25.22 9.90 20.51
N SER A 391 -26.39 9.35 20.86
CA SER A 391 -27.57 9.34 19.99
C SER A 391 -28.03 10.76 19.67
N THR A 392 -28.16 11.61 20.70
CA THR A 392 -28.57 13.01 20.53
C THR A 392 -27.62 13.75 19.60
N ASN A 393 -26.31 13.58 19.80
CA ASN A 393 -25.29 14.22 18.99
C ASN A 393 -25.29 13.70 17.55
N LEU A 394 -25.42 12.39 17.33
CA LEU A 394 -25.50 11.78 16.00
C LEU A 394 -26.69 12.34 15.19
N LEU A 395 -27.88 12.39 15.80
CA LEU A 395 -29.08 12.96 15.17
C LEU A 395 -28.90 14.45 14.86
N TRP A 396 -28.30 15.21 15.78
CA TRP A 396 -27.99 16.60 15.56
C TRP A 396 -27.00 16.79 14.40
N CYS A 397 -25.93 15.99 14.32
CA CYS A 397 -24.97 16.03 13.21
C CYS A 397 -25.65 15.77 11.85
N ILE A 398 -26.56 14.79 11.77
CA ILE A 398 -27.35 14.54 10.55
C ILE A 398 -28.12 15.80 10.15
N SER A 399 -28.83 16.41 11.11
CA SER A 399 -29.59 17.63 10.83
C SER A 399 -28.71 18.76 10.29
N GLN A 400 -27.48 18.91 10.81
CA GLN A 400 -26.55 19.90 10.31
C GLN A 400 -26.02 19.55 8.92
N ILE A 401 -25.71 18.28 8.66
CA ILE A 401 -25.28 17.80 7.33
C ILE A 401 -26.35 18.07 6.27
N GLU A 402 -27.61 17.77 6.57
CA GLU A 402 -28.74 18.02 5.67
C GLU A 402 -28.94 19.52 5.37
N LYS A 403 -28.74 20.40 6.37
CA LYS A 403 -28.78 21.86 6.17
C LYS A 403 -27.65 22.34 5.26
N LEU A 404 -26.43 21.84 5.47
CA LEU A 404 -25.28 22.18 4.65
C LEU A 404 -25.50 21.79 3.19
N LYS A 405 -26.09 20.62 2.94
CA LYS A 405 -26.49 20.14 1.62
C LYS A 405 -27.46 21.09 0.92
N LEU A 406 -28.57 21.46 1.58
CA LEU A 406 -29.56 22.38 1.00
C LEU A 406 -28.93 23.72 0.63
N SER A 407 -27.97 24.20 1.42
CA SER A 407 -27.27 25.45 1.16
C SER A 407 -26.28 25.36 -0.02
N SER A 408 -25.69 24.19 -0.30
CA SER A 408 -24.78 23.99 -1.42
C SER A 408 -25.53 23.81 -2.75
N GLU A 409 -26.62 23.03 -2.76
CA GLU A 409 -27.45 22.83 -3.95
C GLU A 409 -28.08 24.16 -4.42
N GLN A 410 -28.55 24.99 -3.48
CA GLN A 410 -29.08 26.32 -3.78
C GLN A 410 -28.04 27.29 -4.35
N LYS A 411 -26.76 27.15 -4.01
CA LYS A 411 -25.67 27.97 -4.57
C LYS A 411 -25.34 27.54 -6.00
N THR A 412 -25.27 26.25 -6.27
CA THR A 412 -25.02 25.71 -7.61
C THR A 412 -26.15 26.07 -8.57
N ASP A 413 -27.41 25.96 -8.14
CA ASP A 413 -28.58 26.37 -8.94
C ASP A 413 -28.62 27.88 -9.24
N GLN A 414 -28.08 28.72 -8.35
CA GLN A 414 -27.97 30.17 -8.57
C GLN A 414 -26.84 30.51 -9.54
N GLU A 415 -25.70 29.83 -9.46
CA GLU A 415 -24.57 30.01 -10.37
C GLU A 415 -24.90 29.55 -11.80
N GLU A 416 -25.62 28.43 -11.96
CA GLU A 416 -26.08 27.94 -13.26
C GLU A 416 -27.19 28.81 -13.89
N ARG A 417 -27.98 29.53 -13.09
CA ARG A 417 -28.98 30.49 -13.61
C ARG A 417 -28.40 31.86 -13.96
N THR A 418 -27.16 32.12 -13.56
CA THR A 418 -26.47 33.41 -13.78
C THR A 418 -25.42 33.32 -14.91
N GLN A 419 -25.17 32.13 -15.45
CA GLN A 419 -24.45 31.87 -16.71
C GLN A 419 -25.45 31.64 -17.85
#